data_AF-A0A1W6NYT6-F1
#
_entry.id   AF-A0A1W6NYT6-F1
#
_cell.length_a   1.000
_cell.length_b   1.000
_cell.length_c   1.000
_cell.angle_alpha   90.00
_cell.angle_beta   90.00
_cell.angle_gamma   90.00
#
_symmetry.space_group_name_H-M   'P 1'
#
loop_
_entity.id
_entity.type
_entity.pdbx_description
1 polymer ?
#
loop_
_entity_poly.entity_id
_entity_poly.type
_entity_poly.pdbx_seq_one_letter_code
_entity_poly.pdbx_strand_id
1 'polypeptide(L)' 'MEAASFIDDLGADSLDTVELVMAFEEEFGIEIPDDAAETIQTFGDAVKFISEAQ' A
#
# COMPACT_ATOMS: atom_id res chain seq x y z
N MET A 1 -10.20 9.45 10.36
CA MET A 1 -9.22 8.38 10.59
C MET A 1 -8.98 7.52 9.34
N GLU A 2 -9.78 7.64 8.27
CA GLU A 2 -9.58 6.84 7.03
C GLU A 2 -8.57 7.41 6.02
N ALA A 3 -8.04 8.61 6.26
CA ALA A 3 -7.09 9.27 5.35
C ALA A 3 -5.70 9.37 5.96
N ALA A 4 -5.23 8.29 6.61
CA ALA A 4 -3.84 8.25 7.06
C ALA A 4 -2.94 8.11 5.82
N SER A 5 -2.22 9.17 5.50
CA SER A 5 -1.24 9.19 4.40
C SER A 5 0.00 8.43 4.85
N PHE A 6 0.46 7.45 4.05
CA PHE A 6 1.68 6.70 4.41
C PHE A 6 2.89 7.64 4.53
N ILE A 7 2.91 8.67 3.70
CA ILE A 7 4.01 9.64 3.65
C ILE A 7 3.84 10.69 4.76
N ASP A 8 2.65 11.27 4.92
CA ASP A 8 2.47 12.43 5.82
C ASP A 8 2.20 12.04 7.28
N ASP A 9 1.54 10.90 7.55
CA ASP A 9 1.19 10.48 8.91
C ASP A 9 2.16 9.45 9.50
N LEU A 10 2.79 8.62 8.66
CA LEU A 10 3.78 7.63 9.08
C LEU A 10 5.22 8.07 8.80
N GLY A 11 5.43 9.13 8.01
CA GLY A 11 6.77 9.61 7.65
C GLY A 11 7.54 8.63 6.79
N ALA A 12 6.83 7.74 6.07
CA ALA A 12 7.43 6.69 5.27
C ALA A 12 8.18 7.28 4.08
N ASP A 13 9.45 6.91 3.91
CA ASP A 13 10.21 7.27 2.72
C ASP A 13 9.86 6.36 1.53
N SER A 14 10.42 6.65 0.36
CA SER A 14 10.13 5.86 -0.86
C SER A 14 10.56 4.39 -0.76
N LEU A 15 11.46 4.05 0.16
CA LEU A 15 11.88 2.66 0.40
C LEU A 15 10.87 1.97 1.32
N ASP A 16 10.40 2.66 2.37
CA ASP A 16 9.39 2.16 3.29
C ASP A 16 8.09 1.79 2.55
N THR A 17 7.70 2.56 1.54
CA THR A 17 6.53 2.24 0.70
C THR A 17 6.72 0.94 -0.10
N VAL A 18 7.94 0.66 -0.56
CA VAL A 18 8.25 -0.58 -1.31
C VAL A 18 8.23 -1.79 -0.38
N GLU A 19 8.81 -1.67 0.80
CA GLU A 19 8.77 -2.74 1.81
C GLU A 19 7.33 -3.07 2.26
N LEU A 20 6.49 -2.05 2.41
CA LEU A 20 5.09 -2.22 2.77
C LEU A 20 4.30 -2.97 1.69
N VAL A 21 4.49 -2.62 0.42
CA VAL A 21 3.83 -3.29 -0.71
C VAL A 21 4.24 -4.76 -0.77
N MET A 22 5.53 -5.06 -0.66
CA MET A 22 6.01 -6.46 -0.62
C MET A 22 5.43 -7.25 0.56
N ALA A 23 5.28 -6.62 1.73
CA ALA A 23 4.66 -7.26 2.89
C ALA A 23 3.18 -7.59 2.65
N PHE A 24 2.44 -6.74 1.93
CA PHE A 24 1.05 -7.04 1.55
C PHE A 24 0.96 -8.16 0.52
N GLU A 25 1.86 -8.19 -0.47
CA GLU A 25 1.95 -9.28 -1.43
C GLU A 25 2.16 -10.63 -0.75
N GLU A 26 3.09 -10.70 0.21
CA GLU A 26 3.40 -11.93 0.94
C GLU A 26 2.28 -12.34 1.91
N GLU A 27 1.73 -11.41 2.69
CA GLU A 27 0.68 -11.69 3.69
C GLU A 27 -0.64 -12.11 3.03
N PHE A 28 -1.03 -11.46 1.93
CA PHE A 28 -2.29 -11.74 1.24
C PHE A 28 -2.15 -12.68 0.05
N GLY A 29 -0.91 -13.03 -0.35
CA GLY A 29 -0.64 -13.88 -1.51
C GLY A 29 -1.07 -13.25 -2.84
N ILE A 30 -1.00 -11.91 -2.92
CA ILE A 30 -1.37 -11.13 -4.11
C ILE A 30 -0.13 -10.60 -4.82
N GLU A 31 -0.29 -10.10 -6.03
CA GLU A 31 0.77 -9.43 -6.79
C GLU A 31 0.28 -8.00 -7.08
N ILE A 32 1.03 -7.00 -6.61
CA ILE A 32 0.69 -5.59 -6.74
C ILE A 32 1.61 -5.02 -7.84
N PRO A 33 1.07 -4.68 -9.03
CA PRO A 33 1.89 -4.09 -10.07
C PRO A 33 2.42 -2.71 -9.67
N ASP A 34 3.61 -2.35 -10.12
CA ASP A 34 4.26 -1.06 -9.81
C ASP A 34 3.34 0.14 -10.07
N ASP A 35 2.60 0.13 -11.19
CA ASP A 35 1.63 1.17 -11.53
C ASP A 35 0.52 1.34 -10.48
N ALA A 36 0.10 0.25 -9.83
CA ALA A 36 -0.87 0.29 -8.73
C ALA A 36 -0.20 0.73 -7.42
N ALA A 37 1.02 0.25 -7.14
CA ALA A 37 1.80 0.65 -5.98
C ALA A 37 2.04 2.17 -5.96
N GLU A 38 2.31 2.79 -7.10
CA GLU A 38 2.46 4.25 -7.24
C GLU A 38 1.15 5.03 -6.90
N THR A 39 -0.01 4.38 -7.03
CA THR A 39 -1.31 4.98 -6.72
C THR A 39 -1.79 4.73 -5.29
N ILE A 40 -1.17 3.81 -4.56
CA ILE A 40 -1.47 3.53 -3.14
C ILE A 40 -0.76 4.58 -2.27
N GLN A 41 -1.47 5.66 -1.92
CA GLN A 41 -0.91 6.76 -1.13
C GLN A 41 -1.42 6.76 0.32
N THR A 42 -2.56 6.12 0.56
CA THR A 42 -3.17 6.03 1.89
C THR A 42 -3.45 4.58 2.27
N PHE A 43 -3.59 4.35 3.57
CA PHE A 43 -4.03 3.05 4.08
C PHE A 43 -5.38 2.61 3.48
N GLY A 44 -6.28 3.57 3.22
CA GLY A 44 -7.56 3.30 2.56
C GLY A 44 -7.40 2.76 1.14
N ASP A 45 -6.44 3.31 0.38
CA ASP A 45 -6.16 2.86 -0.99
C ASP A 45 -5.61 1.42 -1.00
N ALA A 46 -4.70 1.11 -0.07
CA ALA A 46 -4.15 -0.23 0.08
C ALA A 46 -5.24 -1.26 0.41
N VAL A 47 -6.08 -0.96 1.42
CA VAL A 47 -7.19 -1.84 1.82
C VAL A 47 -8.17 -2.05 0.67
N LYS A 48 -8.48 -0.99 -0.08
CA LYS A 48 -9.37 -1.08 -1.24
C LYS A 48 -8.77 -1.97 -2.33
N PHE A 49 -7.49 -1.78 -2.65
CA PHE A 49 -6.79 -2.60 -3.64
C PHE A 49 -6.80 -4.09 -3.25
N ILE A 50 -6.41 -4.40 -2.01
CA ILE A 50 -6.38 -5.78 -1.49
C ILE A 50 -7.78 -6.40 -1.53
N SER A 51 -8.83 -5.61 -1.21
CA SER A 51 -10.22 -6.09 -1.25
C SER A 51 -10.73 -6.33 -2.66
N GLU A 52 -10.25 -5.60 -3.67
CA GLU A 52 -10.60 -5.79 -5.09
C GLU A 52 -9.77 -6.90 -5.76
N ALA A 53 -8.59 -7.20 -5.23
CA ALA A 53 -7.69 -8.25 -5.73
C ALA A 53 -8.07 -9.68 -5.26
N GLN A 54 -8.95 -9.81 -4.26
CA GLN A 54 -9.50 -11.10 -3.79
C GLN A 54 -10.74 -11.57 -4.57
#